data_AF-A0A2W6YJ54-F1
#
_entry.id   AF-A0A2W6YJ54-F1
#
_cell.length_a   1.000
_cell.length_b   1.000
_cell.length_c   1.000
_cell.angle_alpha   90.00
_cell.angle_beta   90.00
_cell.angle_gamma   90.00
#
_symmetry.space_group_name_H-M   'P 1'
#
loop_
_entity.id
_entity.type
_entity.pdbx_description
1 polymer ?
#
loop_
_entity_poly.entity_id
_entity_poly.type
_entity_poly.pdbx_seq_one_letter_code
_entity_poly.pdbx_strand_id
1 'polypeptide(L)'
;MNLFELIKVGGQKLLNFVGDIWKKIADWFLKNKELIKGWTNKIKEAFNKEGKTEEFFRKIEKKFNLVGQEILSANDIKTLRRLLKETFDVTLEFVDQNPALKAKLKDWTARRVAGSFNMVEGVMYLRKSVTAYTVQHEMFHMKLWHKMTKEFPELQPLFQKTLGKENRLFHEEYVLAEFMKNPSKWSEADLLNDLNFINKKLRKPKGLPDVGLDYYKKWNLEKELLKFK
;
A
#
# COMPACT_ATOMS: atom_id res chain seq x y z
N MET A 1 5.19 -50.94 26.24
CA MET A 1 4.88 -49.90 25.23
C MET A 1 6.17 -49.11 25.00
N ASN A 2 6.79 -49.24 23.83
CA ASN A 2 8.15 -48.75 23.56
C ASN A 2 8.13 -47.27 23.12
N LEU A 3 9.12 -46.47 23.50
CA LEU A 3 9.23 -45.04 23.15
C LEU A 3 9.13 -44.80 21.62
N PHE A 4 9.65 -45.75 20.83
CA PHE A 4 9.56 -45.75 19.37
C PHE A 4 8.13 -45.89 18.83
N GLU A 5 7.25 -46.65 19.50
CA GLU A 5 5.84 -46.75 19.09
C GLU A 5 5.08 -45.46 19.38
N LEU A 6 5.38 -44.81 20.50
CA LEU A 6 4.82 -43.50 20.89
C LEU A 6 5.21 -42.40 19.89
N ILE A 7 6.47 -42.36 19.45
CA ILE A 7 6.95 -41.42 18.44
C ILE A 7 6.33 -41.72 17.06
N LYS A 8 6.20 -42.99 16.69
CA LYS A 8 5.59 -43.40 15.42
C LYS A 8 4.09 -43.07 15.37
N VAL A 9 3.36 -43.34 16.45
CA VAL A 9 1.94 -43.00 16.57
C VAL A 9 1.72 -41.48 16.64
N GLY A 10 2.60 -40.75 17.34
CA GLY A 10 2.59 -39.29 17.40
C GLY A 10 2.88 -38.63 16.04
N GLY A 11 3.88 -39.12 15.31
CA GLY A 11 4.23 -38.66 13.96
C GLY A 11 3.11 -38.94 12.95
N GLN A 12 2.47 -40.11 13.02
CA GLN A 12 1.34 -40.45 12.16
C GLN A 12 0.12 -39.54 12.42
N LYS A 13 -0.17 -39.22 13.69
CA LYS A 13 -1.23 -38.26 14.04
C LYS A 13 -0.94 -36.85 13.53
N LEU A 14 0.31 -36.40 13.57
CA LEU A 14 0.71 -35.09 13.08
C LEU A 14 0.56 -34.99 11.54
N LEU A 15 0.98 -36.03 10.82
CA LEU A 15 0.80 -36.12 9.37
C LEU A 15 -0.68 -36.12 8.98
N ASN A 16 -1.52 -36.87 9.71
CA ASN A 16 -2.96 -36.88 9.47
C ASN A 16 -3.60 -35.52 9.75
N PHE A 17 -3.19 -34.82 10.82
CA PHE A 17 -3.66 -33.48 11.13
C PHE A 17 -3.28 -32.45 10.05
N VAL A 18 -2.03 -32.47 9.60
CA VAL A 18 -1.57 -31.61 8.49
C VAL A 18 -2.33 -31.95 7.20
N GLY A 19 -2.52 -33.25 6.91
CA GLY A 19 -3.31 -33.72 5.77
C GLY A 19 -4.76 -33.25 5.81
N ASP A 20 -5.43 -33.33 6.96
CA ASP A 20 -6.80 -32.88 7.13
C ASP A 20 -6.95 -31.36 6.99
N ILE A 21 -5.96 -30.59 7.47
CA ILE A 21 -5.93 -29.14 7.24
C ILE A 21 -5.79 -28.85 5.74
N TRP A 22 -4.84 -29.46 5.05
CA TRP A 22 -4.66 -29.28 3.61
C TRP A 22 -5.90 -29.69 2.82
N LYS A 23 -6.57 -30.77 3.24
CA LYS A 23 -7.80 -31.24 2.61
C LYS A 23 -8.95 -30.25 2.82
N LYS A 24 -9.14 -29.72 4.02
CA LYS A 24 -10.13 -28.66 4.29
C LYS A 24 -9.85 -27.38 3.50
N ILE A 25 -8.57 -27.00 3.38
CA ILE A 25 -8.15 -25.86 2.56
C ILE A 25 -8.47 -26.14 1.08
N ALA A 26 -8.09 -27.30 0.56
CA ALA A 26 -8.34 -27.69 -0.83
C ALA A 26 -9.84 -27.77 -1.16
N ASP A 27 -10.65 -28.37 -0.28
CA ASP A 27 -12.10 -28.48 -0.41
C ASP A 27 -12.78 -27.11 -0.36
N TRP A 28 -12.29 -26.21 0.50
CA TRP A 28 -12.76 -24.83 0.52
C TRP A 28 -12.40 -24.08 -0.78
N PHE A 29 -11.17 -24.24 -1.29
CA PHE A 29 -10.76 -23.66 -2.57
C PHE A 29 -11.58 -24.20 -3.75
N LEU A 30 -11.89 -25.50 -3.76
CA LEU A 30 -12.73 -26.13 -4.78
C LEU A 30 -14.18 -25.60 -4.73
N LYS A 31 -14.75 -25.47 -3.53
CA LYS A 31 -16.10 -24.94 -3.34
C LYS A 31 -16.23 -23.45 -3.69
N ASN A 32 -15.16 -22.67 -3.50
CA ASN A 32 -15.15 -21.22 -3.72
C ASN A 32 -14.46 -20.81 -5.04
N LYS A 33 -14.12 -21.77 -5.91
CA LYS A 33 -13.33 -21.56 -7.13
C LYS A 33 -13.91 -20.47 -8.04
N GLU A 34 -15.23 -20.41 -8.20
CA GLU A 34 -15.89 -19.40 -9.05
C GLU A 34 -15.87 -18.00 -8.43
N LEU A 35 -16.01 -17.89 -7.10
CA LEU A 35 -15.84 -16.61 -6.38
C LEU A 35 -14.39 -16.12 -6.49
N ILE A 36 -13.42 -17.02 -6.33
CA ILE A 36 -11.99 -16.71 -6.44
C ILE A 36 -11.64 -16.26 -7.87
N LYS A 37 -12.12 -16.99 -8.89
CA LYS A 37 -11.97 -16.60 -10.31
C LYS A 37 -12.61 -15.24 -10.59
N GLY A 38 -13.83 -15.00 -10.09
CA GLY A 38 -14.54 -13.74 -10.26
C GLY A 38 -13.73 -12.56 -9.75
N TRP A 39 -13.21 -12.66 -8.53
CA TRP A 39 -12.36 -11.60 -7.99
C TRP A 39 -11.01 -11.46 -8.72
N THR A 40 -10.40 -12.57 -9.17
CA THR A 40 -9.13 -12.52 -9.89
C THR A 40 -9.30 -11.83 -11.24
N ASN A 41 -10.43 -12.06 -11.92
CA ASN A 41 -10.77 -11.39 -13.16
C ASN A 41 -11.02 -9.89 -12.93
N LYS A 42 -11.77 -9.52 -11.88
CA LYS A 42 -12.01 -8.10 -11.52
C LYS A 42 -10.71 -7.35 -11.23
N ILE A 43 -9.82 -7.93 -10.44
CA ILE A 43 -8.50 -7.33 -10.13
C ILE A 43 -7.69 -7.16 -11.42
N LYS A 44 -7.59 -8.22 -12.24
CA LYS A 44 -6.88 -8.15 -13.52
C LYS A 44 -7.45 -7.10 -14.45
N GLU A 45 -8.77 -7.01 -14.56
CA GLU A 45 -9.41 -6.01 -15.40
C GLU A 45 -9.11 -4.59 -14.93
N ALA A 46 -9.20 -4.34 -13.62
CA ALA A 46 -8.91 -3.05 -13.03
C ALA A 46 -7.45 -2.62 -13.27
N PHE A 47 -6.48 -3.52 -13.11
CA PHE A 47 -5.06 -3.18 -13.15
C PHE A 47 -4.36 -3.41 -14.51
N ASN A 48 -4.98 -4.11 -15.47
CA ASN A 48 -4.46 -4.22 -16.84
C ASN A 48 -4.89 -3.08 -17.77
N LYS A 49 -6.03 -2.42 -17.49
CA LYS A 49 -6.47 -1.28 -18.28
C LYS A 49 -5.68 -0.03 -17.87
N GLU A 50 -5.11 0.68 -18.84
CA GLU A 50 -4.80 2.10 -18.63
C GLU A 50 -6.12 2.82 -18.38
N GLY A 51 -6.33 3.22 -17.13
CA GLY A 51 -7.56 3.83 -16.66
C GLY A 51 -7.46 5.35 -16.57
N LYS A 52 -8.56 5.95 -16.12
CA LYS A 52 -8.62 7.38 -15.80
C LYS A 52 -7.64 7.72 -14.68
N THR A 53 -7.43 6.82 -13.72
CA THR A 53 -6.46 7.03 -12.64
C THR A 53 -5.04 7.24 -13.20
N GLU A 54 -4.57 6.39 -14.12
CA GLU A 54 -3.25 6.53 -14.74
C GLU A 54 -3.13 7.84 -15.55
N GLU A 55 -4.16 8.22 -16.29
CA GLU A 55 -4.19 9.49 -17.02
C GLU A 55 -4.07 10.69 -16.08
N PHE A 56 -4.84 10.71 -15.00
CA PHE A 56 -4.80 11.77 -14.00
C PHE A 56 -3.43 11.86 -13.31
N PHE A 57 -2.82 10.71 -12.99
CA PHE A 57 -1.46 10.67 -12.45
C PHE A 57 -0.45 11.28 -13.42
N ARG A 58 -0.48 10.88 -14.69
CA ARG A 58 0.39 11.46 -15.72
C ARG A 58 0.19 12.96 -15.88
N LYS A 59 -1.05 13.45 -15.77
CA LYS A 59 -1.37 14.88 -15.84
C LYS A 59 -0.74 15.65 -14.67
N ILE A 60 -0.77 15.09 -13.45
CA ILE A 60 -0.09 15.70 -12.31
C ILE A 60 1.42 15.64 -12.48
N GLU A 61 1.97 14.46 -12.79
CA GLU A 61 3.42 14.29 -12.95
C GLU A 61 4.02 15.21 -14.01
N LYS A 62 3.35 15.36 -15.17
CA LYS A 62 3.77 16.29 -16.22
C LYS A 62 3.76 17.75 -15.78
N LYS A 63 2.78 18.16 -14.96
CA LYS A 63 2.64 19.53 -14.50
C LYS A 63 3.55 19.86 -13.32
N PHE A 64 3.99 18.84 -12.59
CA PHE A 64 4.59 19.01 -11.28
C PHE A 64 6.03 18.53 -11.20
N ASN A 65 6.53 17.85 -12.24
CA ASN A 65 7.88 17.29 -12.35
C ASN A 65 8.51 16.95 -10.99
N LEU A 66 7.80 16.14 -10.18
CA LEU A 66 8.18 15.77 -8.81
C LEU A 66 9.51 15.02 -8.87
N VAL A 67 10.63 15.71 -8.79
CA VAL A 67 11.97 15.10 -8.82
C VAL A 67 12.78 15.67 -7.66
N GLY A 68 13.46 14.77 -6.96
CA GLY A 68 14.45 15.12 -5.95
C GLY A 68 13.90 15.41 -4.56
N GLN A 69 14.77 15.99 -3.74
CA GLN A 69 14.58 16.26 -2.32
C GLN A 69 14.13 17.70 -2.03
N GLU A 70 13.83 18.47 -3.08
CA GLU A 70 13.46 19.87 -2.92
C GLU A 70 12.11 19.99 -2.19
N ILE A 71 12.07 20.95 -1.26
CA ILE A 71 10.84 21.35 -0.59
C ILE A 71 9.98 22.04 -1.63
N LEU A 72 8.72 21.63 -1.72
CA LEU A 72 7.77 22.22 -2.66
C LEU A 72 7.55 23.71 -2.37
N SER A 73 7.53 24.52 -3.42
CA SER A 73 7.21 25.94 -3.29
C SER A 73 5.73 26.14 -2.95
N ALA A 74 5.37 27.34 -2.49
CA ALA A 74 3.96 27.68 -2.23
C ALA A 74 3.09 27.58 -3.51
N ASN A 75 3.68 27.88 -4.68
CA ASN A 75 3.00 27.76 -5.97
C ASN A 75 2.78 26.31 -6.37
N ASP A 76 3.76 25.45 -6.10
CA ASP A 76 3.62 24.01 -6.29
C ASP A 76 2.49 23.49 -5.41
N ILE A 77 2.52 23.78 -4.11
CA ILE A 77 1.45 23.42 -3.18
C ILE A 77 0.06 23.86 -3.67
N LYS A 78 -0.08 25.10 -4.13
CA LYS A 78 -1.35 25.62 -4.67
C LYS A 78 -1.80 24.85 -5.91
N THR A 79 -0.87 24.55 -6.80
CA THR A 79 -1.13 23.80 -8.03
C THR A 79 -1.52 22.36 -7.72
N LEU A 80 -0.80 21.70 -6.81
CA LEU A 80 -1.11 20.34 -6.35
C LEU A 80 -2.51 20.27 -5.75
N ARG A 81 -2.84 21.16 -4.81
CA ARG A 81 -4.18 21.21 -4.19
C ARG A 81 -5.26 21.29 -5.24
N ARG A 82 -5.10 22.19 -6.23
CA ARG A 82 -6.07 22.36 -7.31
C ARG A 82 -6.19 21.10 -8.16
N LEU A 83 -5.07 20.51 -8.57
CA LEU A 83 -5.08 19.31 -9.41
C LEU A 83 -5.71 18.12 -8.68
N LEU A 84 -5.35 17.86 -7.43
CA LEU A 84 -5.93 16.78 -6.62
C LEU A 84 -7.45 16.92 -6.50
N LYS A 85 -7.94 18.14 -6.29
CA LYS A 85 -9.38 18.41 -6.23
C LYS A 85 -10.06 18.22 -7.58
N GLU A 86 -9.49 18.77 -8.66
CA GLU A 86 -10.05 18.69 -10.01
C GLU A 86 -10.06 17.25 -10.57
N THR A 87 -9.05 16.44 -10.28
CA THR A 87 -8.90 15.11 -10.89
C THR A 87 -9.41 13.97 -10.01
N PHE A 88 -9.20 14.04 -8.70
CA PHE A 88 -9.51 12.93 -7.77
C PHE A 88 -10.60 13.27 -6.75
N ASP A 89 -11.11 14.50 -6.76
CA ASP A 89 -11.98 15.04 -5.71
C ASP A 89 -11.35 14.95 -4.30
N VAL A 90 -10.02 14.95 -4.22
CA VAL A 90 -9.25 14.83 -2.98
C VAL A 90 -8.95 16.21 -2.41
N THR A 91 -9.23 16.38 -1.12
CA THR A 91 -8.90 17.60 -0.38
C THR A 91 -7.46 17.52 0.15
N LEU A 92 -6.69 18.61 0.00
CA LEU A 92 -5.34 18.75 0.56
C LEU A 92 -5.31 19.77 1.69
N GLU A 93 -5.03 19.28 2.90
CA GLU A 93 -4.91 20.08 4.13
C GLU A 93 -3.48 20.15 4.65
N PHE A 94 -3.10 21.32 5.17
CA PHE A 94 -1.82 21.53 5.84
C PHE A 94 -1.97 21.49 7.35
N VAL A 95 -1.37 20.48 7.96
CA VAL A 95 -1.53 20.17 9.39
C VAL A 95 -0.94 21.27 10.29
N ASP A 96 0.10 21.96 9.81
CA ASP A 96 0.79 23.06 10.49
C ASP A 96 0.15 24.44 10.24
N GLN A 97 -0.81 24.54 9.33
CA GLN A 97 -1.52 25.79 9.02
C GLN A 97 -2.99 25.79 9.46
N ASN A 98 -3.53 24.64 9.84
CA ASN A 98 -4.91 24.51 10.30
C ASN A 98 -4.96 24.41 11.83
N PRO A 99 -5.47 25.44 12.55
CA PRO A 99 -5.60 25.39 14.01
C PRO A 99 -6.45 24.21 14.52
N ALA A 100 -7.44 23.77 13.72
CA ALA A 100 -8.27 22.62 14.07
C ALA A 100 -7.47 21.29 14.11
N LEU A 101 -6.30 21.25 13.46
CA LEU A 101 -5.43 20.07 13.42
C LEU A 101 -4.31 20.10 14.46
N LYS A 102 -4.36 20.97 15.47
CA LYS A 102 -3.31 21.11 16.50
C LYS A 102 -2.96 19.79 17.21
N ALA A 103 -3.95 18.94 17.48
CA ALA A 103 -3.70 17.61 18.07
C ALA A 103 -2.93 16.69 17.12
N LYS A 104 -3.33 16.66 15.83
CA LYS A 104 -2.64 15.93 14.76
C LYS A 104 -1.21 16.46 14.55
N LEU A 105 -1.01 17.78 14.62
CA LEU A 105 0.30 18.43 14.57
C LEU A 105 1.23 17.91 15.68
N LYS A 106 0.75 17.87 16.94
CA LYS A 106 1.52 17.38 18.10
C LYS A 106 1.95 15.92 17.93
N ASP A 107 1.03 15.04 17.54
CA ASP A 107 1.31 13.62 17.28
C ASP A 107 2.33 13.45 16.14
N TRP A 108 2.13 14.15 15.03
CA TRP A 108 3.04 14.07 13.88
C TRP A 108 4.44 14.58 14.19
N THR A 109 4.58 15.59 15.05
CA THR A 109 5.90 16.08 15.48
C THR A 109 6.64 15.02 16.30
N ALA A 110 5.93 14.31 17.19
CA ALA A 110 6.52 13.21 17.96
C ALA A 110 6.94 12.03 17.06
N ARG A 111 6.16 11.75 16.02
CA ARG A 111 6.41 10.64 15.08
C ARG A 111 7.26 11.01 13.86
N ARG A 112 7.64 12.29 13.72
CA ARG A 112 8.35 12.85 12.55
C ARG A 112 7.65 12.55 11.22
N VAL A 113 6.33 12.78 11.16
CA VAL A 113 5.50 12.57 9.96
C VAL A 113 5.39 13.86 9.16
N ALA A 114 5.69 13.78 7.86
CA ALA A 114 5.62 14.91 6.93
C ALA A 114 4.39 14.87 6.01
N GLY A 115 3.84 13.69 5.74
CA GLY A 115 2.66 13.47 4.92
C GLY A 115 1.84 12.28 5.37
N SER A 116 0.57 12.26 5.00
CA SER A 116 -0.31 11.10 5.15
C SER A 116 -1.55 11.28 4.27
N PHE A 117 -1.80 10.33 3.36
CA PHE A 117 -3.08 10.16 2.73
C PHE A 117 -3.99 9.29 3.61
N ASN A 118 -5.07 9.89 4.13
CA ASN A 118 -6.07 9.15 4.88
C ASN A 118 -7.05 8.48 3.92
N MET A 119 -6.84 7.18 3.69
CA MET A 119 -7.68 6.36 2.79
C MET A 119 -9.13 6.16 3.27
N VAL A 120 -9.43 6.42 4.55
CA VAL A 120 -10.80 6.36 5.09
C VAL A 120 -11.54 7.66 4.77
N GLU A 121 -10.87 8.79 4.97
CA GLU A 121 -11.46 10.12 4.76
C GLU A 121 -11.38 10.58 3.29
N GLY A 122 -10.45 10.02 2.50
CA GLY A 122 -10.14 10.52 1.15
C GLY A 122 -9.44 11.89 1.18
N VAL A 123 -8.68 12.18 2.25
CA VAL A 123 -8.02 13.48 2.47
C VAL A 123 -6.51 13.29 2.51
N MET A 124 -5.80 14.15 1.80
CA MET A 124 -4.34 14.24 1.88
C MET A 124 -3.96 15.29 2.93
N TYR A 125 -3.16 14.89 3.91
CA TYR A 125 -2.57 15.76 4.91
C TYR A 125 -1.08 15.91 4.63
N LEU A 126 -0.58 17.15 4.60
CA LEU A 126 0.85 17.44 4.44
C LEU A 126 1.33 18.46 5.48
N ARG A 127 2.63 18.49 5.73
CA ARG A 127 3.33 19.65 6.31
C ARG A 127 3.62 20.68 5.21
N LYS A 128 3.77 21.95 5.58
CA LYS A 128 4.12 23.02 4.63
C LYS A 128 5.48 22.78 3.97
N SER A 129 6.45 22.25 4.72
CA SER A 129 7.81 21.96 4.25
C SER A 129 7.95 20.49 3.85
N VAL A 130 7.19 20.08 2.83
CA VAL A 130 7.17 18.70 2.34
C VAL A 130 7.95 18.57 1.04
N THR A 131 8.65 17.44 0.88
CA THR A 131 9.44 17.13 -0.31
C THR A 131 8.58 16.54 -1.42
N ALA A 132 9.04 16.65 -2.66
CA ALA A 132 8.42 15.99 -3.80
C ALA A 132 8.28 14.46 -3.60
N TYR A 133 9.30 13.81 -3.03
CA TYR A 133 9.26 12.39 -2.69
C TYR A 133 8.11 12.04 -1.74
N THR A 134 7.95 12.81 -0.65
CA THR A 134 6.88 12.57 0.33
C THR A 134 5.50 12.74 -0.31
N VAL A 135 5.33 13.77 -1.14
CA VAL A 135 4.07 13.96 -1.87
C VAL A 135 3.79 12.79 -2.81
N GLN A 136 4.79 12.33 -3.57
CA GLN A 136 4.62 11.18 -4.45
C GLN A 136 4.27 9.91 -3.67
N HIS A 137 4.90 9.68 -2.52
CA HIS A 137 4.60 8.57 -1.62
C HIS A 137 3.11 8.56 -1.26
N GLU A 138 2.59 9.68 -0.77
CA GLU A 138 1.17 9.81 -0.40
C GLU A 138 0.23 9.73 -1.61
N MET A 139 0.68 10.26 -2.76
CA MET A 139 -0.07 10.12 -4.00
C MET A 139 -0.17 8.64 -4.42
N PHE A 140 0.84 7.80 -4.23
CA PHE A 140 0.69 6.38 -4.53
C PHE A 140 -0.40 5.73 -3.67
N HIS A 141 -0.47 5.98 -2.36
CA HIS A 141 -1.60 5.53 -1.53
C HIS A 141 -2.96 6.01 -2.10
N MET A 142 -3.04 7.28 -2.50
CA MET A 142 -4.22 7.84 -3.15
C MET A 142 -4.55 7.16 -4.49
N LYS A 143 -3.54 6.79 -5.30
CA LYS A 143 -3.70 6.09 -6.56
C LYS A 143 -4.42 4.77 -6.36
N LEU A 144 -3.95 3.97 -5.40
CA LEU A 144 -4.53 2.67 -5.09
C LEU A 144 -5.97 2.83 -4.59
N TRP A 145 -6.18 3.75 -3.65
CA TRP A 145 -7.50 4.07 -3.11
C TRP A 145 -8.48 4.48 -4.21
N HIS A 146 -8.11 5.45 -5.05
CA HIS A 146 -8.99 5.96 -6.10
C HIS A 146 -9.34 4.85 -7.09
N LYS A 147 -8.34 4.07 -7.51
CA LYS A 147 -8.55 2.96 -8.45
C LYS A 147 -9.52 1.93 -7.90
N MET A 148 -9.36 1.52 -6.64
CA MET A 148 -10.19 0.46 -6.04
C MET A 148 -11.52 0.92 -5.44
N THR A 149 -11.74 2.22 -5.25
CA THR A 149 -12.96 2.74 -4.57
C THR A 149 -13.78 3.70 -5.43
N LYS A 150 -13.17 4.34 -6.43
CA LYS A 150 -13.84 5.32 -7.30
C LYS A 150 -13.91 4.83 -8.74
N GLU A 151 -12.81 4.35 -9.29
CA GLU A 151 -12.78 3.89 -10.68
C GLU A 151 -13.40 2.50 -10.84
N PHE A 152 -13.06 1.56 -9.95
CA PHE A 152 -13.61 0.20 -9.91
C PHE A 152 -14.29 -0.06 -8.56
N PRO A 153 -15.49 0.53 -8.31
CA PRO A 153 -16.16 0.48 -7.02
C PRO A 153 -16.52 -0.94 -6.56
N GLU A 154 -16.61 -1.91 -7.47
CA GLU A 154 -16.77 -3.33 -7.15
C GLU A 154 -15.59 -3.92 -6.37
N LEU A 155 -14.42 -3.25 -6.39
CA LEU A 155 -13.25 -3.61 -5.59
C LEU A 155 -13.27 -3.00 -4.18
N GLN A 156 -14.21 -2.10 -3.88
CA GLN A 156 -14.29 -1.42 -2.59
C GLN A 156 -14.37 -2.39 -1.39
N PRO A 157 -15.16 -3.48 -1.42
CA PRO A 157 -15.19 -4.44 -0.31
C PRO A 157 -13.84 -5.13 -0.08
N LEU A 158 -13.08 -5.39 -1.15
CA LEU A 158 -11.73 -5.93 -1.04
C LEU A 158 -10.77 -4.88 -0.50
N PHE A 159 -10.86 -3.63 -0.97
CA PHE A 159 -10.05 -2.53 -0.46
C PHE A 159 -10.26 -2.31 1.04
N GLN A 160 -11.49 -2.39 1.54
CA GLN A 160 -11.78 -2.29 2.97
C GLN A 160 -11.02 -3.32 3.80
N LYS A 161 -10.81 -4.54 3.28
CA LYS A 161 -10.02 -5.58 3.95
C LYS A 161 -8.53 -5.30 3.97
N THR A 162 -8.02 -4.40 3.11
CA THR A 162 -6.61 -3.98 3.14
C THR A 162 -6.37 -2.85 4.12
N LEU A 163 -7.41 -2.21 4.65
CA LEU A 163 -7.28 -1.16 5.66
C LEU A 163 -6.91 -1.74 7.03
N GLY A 164 -6.50 -0.89 7.97
CA GLY A 164 -6.11 -1.30 9.32
C GLY A 164 -4.59 -1.32 9.53
N LYS A 165 -4.19 -1.22 10.81
CA LYS A 165 -2.77 -1.11 11.20
C LYS A 165 -2.00 -2.40 10.89
N GLU A 166 -2.68 -3.53 10.99
CA GLU A 166 -2.20 -4.87 10.67
C GLU A 166 -1.83 -5.03 9.19
N ASN A 167 -2.47 -4.25 8.31
CA ASN A 167 -2.29 -4.33 6.86
C ASN A 167 -1.42 -3.21 6.31
N ARG A 168 -0.87 -2.36 7.18
CA ARG A 168 0.05 -1.29 6.80
C ARG A 168 1.22 -1.76 5.93
N LEU A 169 1.74 -2.97 6.19
CA LEU A 169 2.82 -3.54 5.38
C LEU A 169 2.46 -3.57 3.89
N PHE A 170 1.25 -4.01 3.53
CA PHE A 170 0.81 -4.09 2.14
C PHE A 170 0.84 -2.73 1.44
N HIS A 171 0.34 -1.68 2.09
CA HIS A 171 0.31 -0.33 1.53
C HIS A 171 1.71 0.24 1.33
N GLU A 172 2.60 0.07 2.30
CA GLU A 172 3.96 0.61 2.25
C GLU A 172 4.82 -0.17 1.23
N GLU A 173 4.62 -1.49 1.12
CA GLU A 173 5.24 -2.31 0.08
C GLU A 173 4.74 -1.95 -1.33
N TYR A 174 3.44 -1.64 -1.47
CA TYR A 174 2.87 -1.15 -2.72
C TYR A 174 3.53 0.17 -3.14
N VAL A 175 3.67 1.13 -2.22
CA VAL A 175 4.30 2.42 -2.51
C VAL A 175 5.75 2.25 -2.94
N LEU A 176 6.54 1.45 -2.20
CA LEU A 176 7.92 1.20 -2.60
C LEU A 176 8.00 0.47 -3.94
N ALA A 177 7.08 -0.45 -4.25
CA ALA A 177 7.00 -1.08 -5.56
C ALA A 177 6.68 -0.08 -6.70
N GLU A 178 5.80 0.91 -6.48
CA GLU A 178 5.55 1.96 -7.46
C GLU A 178 6.80 2.82 -7.71
N PHE A 179 7.52 3.21 -6.65
CA PHE A 179 8.80 3.93 -6.79
C PHE A 179 9.84 3.13 -7.59
N MET A 180 9.91 1.82 -7.34
CA MET A 180 10.87 0.92 -7.98
C MET A 180 10.57 0.63 -9.47
N LYS A 181 9.45 1.13 -10.03
CA LYS A 181 9.21 1.13 -11.48
C LYS A 181 10.13 2.09 -12.24
N ASN A 182 10.55 3.18 -11.61
CA ASN A 182 11.50 4.14 -12.17
C ASN A 182 12.44 4.68 -11.08
N PRO A 183 13.33 3.83 -10.55
CA PRO A 183 14.12 4.16 -9.36
C PRO A 183 15.13 5.28 -9.60
N SER A 184 15.61 5.47 -10.83
CA SER A 184 16.59 6.52 -11.18
C SER A 184 16.03 7.94 -11.06
N LYS A 185 14.71 8.10 -10.97
CA LYS A 185 14.06 9.40 -10.73
C LYS A 185 14.22 9.88 -9.27
N TRP A 186 14.54 8.97 -8.35
CA TRP A 186 14.49 9.21 -6.91
C TRP A 186 15.88 9.08 -6.30
N SER A 187 16.10 9.76 -5.17
CA SER A 187 17.36 9.59 -4.45
C SER A 187 17.43 8.19 -3.84
N GLU A 188 18.60 7.55 -3.91
CA GLU A 188 18.81 6.26 -3.27
C GLU A 188 18.56 6.34 -1.76
N ALA A 189 18.92 7.47 -1.13
CA ALA A 189 18.69 7.70 0.29
C ALA A 189 17.20 7.63 0.67
N ASP A 190 16.31 8.21 -0.13
CA ASP A 190 14.86 8.17 0.15
C ASP A 190 14.31 6.74 -0.01
N LEU A 191 14.72 6.03 -1.07
CA LEU A 191 14.32 4.64 -1.30
C LEU A 191 14.80 3.71 -0.16
N LEU A 192 16.05 3.90 0.29
CA LEU A 192 16.61 3.14 1.40
C LEU A 192 15.97 3.50 2.74
N ASN A 193 15.53 4.74 2.94
CA ASN A 193 14.78 5.14 4.13
C ASN A 193 13.44 4.42 4.21
N ASP A 194 12.68 4.37 3.12
CA ASP A 194 11.41 3.63 3.05
C ASP A 194 11.64 2.11 3.21
N LEU A 195 12.65 1.56 2.55
CA LEU A 195 13.02 0.15 2.71
C LEU A 195 13.35 -0.20 4.17
N ASN A 196 14.16 0.65 4.81
CA ASN A 196 14.57 0.46 6.19
C ASN A 196 13.37 0.57 7.15
N PHE A 197 12.43 1.48 6.87
CA PHE A 197 11.18 1.56 7.61
C PHE A 197 10.37 0.26 7.46
N ILE A 198 10.16 -0.22 6.24
CA ILE A 198 9.40 -1.45 5.97
C ILE A 198 10.03 -2.64 6.68
N ASN A 199 11.33 -2.87 6.49
CA ASN A 199 12.05 -3.99 7.11
C ASN A 199 11.98 -3.92 8.64
N LYS A 200 12.39 -2.80 9.24
CA LYS A 200 12.52 -2.70 10.71
C LYS A 200 11.20 -2.53 11.45
N LYS A 201 10.23 -1.83 10.87
CA LYS A 201 8.99 -1.43 11.57
C LYS A 201 7.77 -2.24 11.17
N LEU A 202 7.78 -2.90 10.01
CA LEU A 202 6.60 -3.62 9.51
C LEU A 202 6.87 -5.12 9.32
N ARG A 203 7.99 -5.50 8.72
CA ARG A 203 8.34 -6.91 8.45
C ARG A 203 8.86 -7.63 9.69
N LYS A 204 9.87 -7.06 10.37
CA LYS A 204 10.48 -7.66 11.57
C LYS A 204 9.48 -7.96 12.70
N PRO A 205 8.54 -7.06 13.06
CA PRO A 205 7.51 -7.37 14.06
C PRO A 205 6.56 -8.51 13.67
N LYS A 206 6.46 -8.83 12.37
CA LYS A 206 5.69 -9.96 11.84
C LYS A 206 6.52 -11.23 11.64
N GLY A 207 7.80 -11.23 12.06
CA GLY A 207 8.72 -12.36 11.88
C GLY A 207 9.12 -12.61 10.42
N LEU A 208 8.92 -11.63 9.52
CA LEU A 208 9.29 -11.73 8.12
C LEU A 208 10.76 -11.34 7.92
N PRO A 209 11.49 -11.99 6.98
CA PRO A 209 12.88 -11.63 6.69
C PRO A 209 12.96 -10.26 6.03
N ASP A 210 14.09 -9.59 6.26
CA ASP A 210 14.46 -8.35 5.56
C ASP A 210 14.59 -8.63 4.05
N VAL A 211 14.20 -7.65 3.25
CA VAL A 211 14.32 -7.69 1.78
C VAL A 211 15.13 -6.50 1.26
N GLY A 212 15.69 -6.62 0.06
CA GLY A 212 16.35 -5.52 -0.65
C GLY A 212 15.41 -4.80 -1.63
N LEU A 213 15.85 -3.68 -2.22
CA LEU A 213 15.07 -2.93 -3.22
C LEU A 213 14.67 -3.80 -4.44
N ASP A 214 15.52 -4.74 -4.85
CA ASP A 214 15.25 -5.65 -5.98
C ASP A 214 14.03 -6.56 -5.77
N TYR A 215 13.65 -6.82 -4.51
CA TYR A 215 12.41 -7.53 -4.21
C TYR A 215 11.19 -6.82 -4.80
N TYR A 216 11.17 -5.48 -4.71
CA TYR A 216 10.04 -4.65 -5.12
C TYR A 216 9.89 -4.50 -6.63
N LYS A 217 10.95 -4.77 -7.41
CA LYS A 217 10.86 -4.89 -8.87
C LYS A 217 9.99 -6.07 -9.31
N LYS A 218 9.85 -7.08 -8.46
CA LYS A 218 9.06 -8.31 -8.72
C LYS A 218 7.76 -8.34 -7.91
N TRP A 219 7.53 -7.32 -7.07
CA TRP A 219 6.31 -7.22 -6.27
C TRP A 219 5.11 -6.99 -7.19
N ASN A 220 4.02 -7.71 -6.93
CA ASN A 220 2.88 -7.76 -7.84
C ASN A 220 1.59 -7.47 -7.09
N LEU A 221 0.98 -6.32 -7.40
CA LEU A 221 -0.23 -5.85 -6.73
C LEU A 221 -1.38 -6.85 -6.79
N GLU A 222 -1.60 -7.49 -7.94
CA GLU A 222 -2.69 -8.45 -8.08
C GLU A 222 -2.52 -9.61 -7.11
N LYS A 223 -1.34 -10.25 -7.10
CA LYS A 223 -1.03 -11.38 -6.21
C LYS A 223 -1.15 -11.00 -4.73
N GLU A 224 -0.76 -9.79 -4.37
CA GLU A 224 -0.84 -9.32 -2.99
C GLU A 224 -2.29 -9.02 -2.58
N LEU A 225 -3.10 -8.43 -3.45
CA LEU A 225 -4.54 -8.24 -3.24
C LEU A 225 -5.29 -9.57 -3.08
N LEU A 226 -4.86 -10.64 -3.75
CA LEU A 226 -5.46 -11.97 -3.60
C LEU A 226 -5.39 -12.50 -2.16
N LYS A 227 -4.42 -12.05 -1.35
CA LYS A 227 -4.24 -12.48 0.04
C LYS A 227 -5.32 -11.95 0.99
N PHE A 228 -6.08 -10.95 0.56
CA PHE A 228 -7.15 -10.31 1.34
C PHE A 228 -8.55 -10.83 1.00
N LYS A 229 -8.65 -11.91 0.22
CA LYS A 229 -9.94 -12.48 -0.17
C LYS A 229 -10.58 -13.30 0.95
#